data_AF-A0A7C4YDH4-F1
#
_entry.id   AF-A0A7C4YDH4-F1
#
_cell.length_a   1.000
_cell.length_b   1.000
_cell.length_c   1.000
_cell.angle_alpha   90.00
_cell.angle_beta   90.00
_cell.angle_gamma   90.00
#
_symmetry.space_group_name_H-M   'P 1'
#
loop_
_entity.id
_entity.type
_entity.pdbx_description
1 polymer ?
#
loop_
_entity_poly.entity_id
_entity_poly.type
_entity_poly.pdbx_seq_one_letter_code
_entity_poly.pdbx_strand_id
1 'polypeptide(L)'
;MQELTCTYKGEEYSVREDGSVFRHPRPGKKPRAYDSKWTFGNKSIERGYMEIASVQVHRIVATAFHGEAPTSQHVVDHKDTNKCNNRPENLRWVTKFENIMLNPITVRRIEWVIGDHIEKFLEDPGKYKDKFQDQNFAWMRSVSAEEGKRTLERLQDWARSDKQPGGGSLGEWIYSRGNLNGQSVEDLSKIIPSKTPNAAQRHYRTVCDFPFCPPSVDGDPIEAYKRRLAPGNVFIACEYFISACYSRTVSEDGSSLYVISESQGRIKYWGLAKVTYENGQFVHEGLGVFLEQREAERKLGEAQGLAWTGKSLEEGIDNRGTGYDFPEKISDVIPSKTPRAIQRNWKTVSEFPCCPQDCKEEHLKEYAKRLQVGSLFCRNENYTSTVFKAGISTDGQSLFVITKPQSVGGYNIKNYAMAKITFEDSAFVHESAGTFFEQVGAEKYFTLALGLRWTGGDGIDDYS
;
A
#
# COMPACT_ATOMS: atom_id res chain seq x y z
N MET A 1 32.03 -10.13 5.12
CA MET A 1 31.57 -9.01 4.29
C MET A 1 31.08 -9.60 2.99
N GLN A 2 29.77 -9.73 2.85
CA GLN A 2 29.14 -10.21 1.62
C GLN A 2 29.32 -9.17 0.52
N GLU A 3 29.63 -9.65 -0.69
CA GLU A 3 29.72 -8.86 -1.90
C GLU A 3 28.76 -9.46 -2.93
N LEU A 4 27.92 -8.61 -3.52
CA LEU A 4 26.95 -9.00 -4.56
C LEU A 4 27.20 -8.16 -5.82
N THR A 5 26.80 -8.68 -6.97
CA THR A 5 26.85 -7.97 -8.24
C THR A 5 25.45 -7.59 -8.71
N CYS A 6 25.32 -6.46 -9.40
CA CYS A 6 24.08 -6.06 -10.05
C CYS A 6 24.31 -5.21 -11.30
N THR A 7 23.38 -5.31 -12.25
CA THR A 7 23.26 -4.37 -13.36
C THR A 7 22.28 -3.27 -12.96
N TYR A 8 22.65 -2.00 -13.12
CA TYR A 8 21.74 -0.88 -12.89
C TYR A 8 21.96 0.22 -13.92
N LYS A 9 20.88 0.64 -14.61
CA LYS A 9 20.92 1.61 -15.72
C LYS A 9 21.97 1.28 -16.80
N GLY A 10 22.13 -0.01 -17.12
CA GLY A 10 23.05 -0.49 -18.15
C GLY A 10 24.54 -0.43 -17.76
N GLU A 11 24.84 -0.30 -16.47
CA GLU A 11 26.20 -0.38 -15.91
C GLU A 11 26.27 -1.55 -14.92
N GLU A 12 27.44 -2.19 -14.84
CA GLU A 12 27.71 -3.29 -13.93
C GLU A 12 28.36 -2.78 -12.64
N TYR A 13 27.90 -3.29 -11.50
CA TYR A 13 28.40 -2.92 -10.18
C TYR A 13 28.69 -4.15 -9.31
N SER A 14 29.75 -4.08 -8.51
CA SER A 14 29.87 -4.88 -7.27
C SER A 14 29.50 -4.01 -6.08
N VAL A 15 28.84 -4.59 -5.09
CA VAL A 15 28.28 -3.88 -3.93
C VAL A 15 28.58 -4.66 -2.65
N ARG A 16 28.99 -3.97 -1.59
CA ARG A 16 29.26 -4.55 -0.26
C ARG A 16 28.15 -4.22 0.74
N GLU A 17 28.05 -5.03 1.79
CA GLU A 17 27.14 -4.82 2.93
C GLU A 17 27.32 -3.47 3.64
N ASP A 18 28.49 -2.84 3.52
CA ASP A 18 28.71 -1.52 4.10
C ASP A 18 28.09 -0.37 3.28
N GLY A 19 27.51 -0.68 2.12
CA GLY A 19 26.91 0.28 1.20
C GLY A 19 27.90 0.90 0.22
N SER A 20 29.16 0.43 0.19
CA SER A 20 30.12 0.84 -0.84
C SER A 20 29.84 0.12 -2.16
N VAL A 21 30.10 0.82 -3.27
CA VAL A 21 29.89 0.35 -4.64
C VAL A 21 31.20 0.43 -5.44
N PHE A 22 31.35 -0.48 -6.38
CA PHE A 22 32.44 -0.54 -7.34
C PHE A 22 31.84 -0.65 -8.74
N ARG A 23 32.02 0.39 -9.58
CA ARG A 23 31.53 0.36 -10.96
C ARG A 23 32.56 -0.31 -11.86
N HIS A 24 32.14 -1.33 -12.59
CA HIS A 24 33.01 -2.03 -13.53
C HIS A 24 33.22 -1.19 -14.81
N PRO A 25 34.42 -1.25 -15.42
CA PRO A 25 34.67 -0.62 -16.70
C PRO A 25 33.89 -1.33 -17.81
N ARG A 26 33.41 -0.58 -18.80
CA ARG A 26 32.71 -1.16 -19.95
C ARG A 26 33.68 -1.99 -20.81
N PRO A 27 33.29 -3.19 -21.29
CA PRO A 27 34.15 -4.02 -22.13
C PRO A 27 34.71 -3.27 -23.35
N GLY A 28 36.02 -3.36 -23.56
CA GLY A 28 36.70 -2.72 -24.71
C GLY A 28 36.72 -1.18 -24.68
N LYS A 29 36.33 -0.54 -23.58
CA LYS A 29 36.40 0.92 -23.39
C LYS A 29 37.44 1.29 -22.34
N LYS A 30 38.02 2.48 -22.47
CA LYS A 30 38.93 3.01 -21.44
C LYS A 30 38.16 3.23 -20.13
N PRO A 31 38.70 2.83 -18.97
CA PRO A 31 38.09 3.08 -17.66
C PRO A 31 37.82 4.57 -17.42
N ARG A 32 36.66 4.89 -16.85
CA ARG A 32 36.28 6.25 -16.44
C ARG A 32 36.79 6.56 -15.03
N ALA A 33 36.69 7.81 -14.61
CA ALA A 33 37.24 8.30 -13.33
C ALA A 33 36.82 7.49 -12.08
N TYR A 34 35.56 7.04 -12.05
CA TYR A 34 34.96 6.26 -10.97
C TYR A 34 34.90 4.75 -11.25
N ASP A 35 35.43 4.29 -12.37
CA ASP A 35 35.50 2.86 -12.65
C ASP A 35 36.65 2.24 -11.83
N SER A 36 36.48 0.97 -11.49
CA SER A 36 37.50 0.16 -10.82
C SER A 36 37.94 0.66 -9.42
N LYS A 37 37.06 1.35 -8.68
CA LYS A 37 37.32 1.87 -7.34
C LYS A 37 36.13 1.65 -6.43
N TRP A 38 36.38 1.19 -5.20
CA TRP A 38 35.38 1.16 -4.15
C TRP A 38 35.11 2.57 -3.63
N THR A 39 33.84 2.94 -3.51
CA THR A 39 33.45 4.27 -3.01
C THR A 39 32.05 4.22 -2.40
N PHE A 40 31.77 5.14 -1.47
CA PHE A 40 30.41 5.42 -1.00
C PHE A 40 29.70 6.47 -1.87
N GLY A 41 30.36 6.97 -2.93
CA GLY A 41 29.91 8.10 -3.73
C GLY A 41 30.25 9.45 -3.10
N ASN A 42 29.76 10.52 -3.72
CA ASN A 42 29.86 11.89 -3.22
C ASN A 42 28.47 12.40 -2.87
N LYS A 43 28.34 13.11 -1.75
CA LYS A 43 27.06 13.67 -1.31
C LYS A 43 26.62 14.79 -2.24
N SER A 44 25.42 14.67 -2.80
CA SER A 44 24.75 15.74 -3.54
C SER A 44 24.35 16.86 -2.58
N ILE A 45 24.80 18.09 -2.87
CA ILE A 45 24.42 19.28 -2.09
C ILE A 45 22.93 19.57 -2.25
N GLU A 46 22.40 19.41 -3.46
CA GLU A 46 21.00 19.69 -3.81
C GLU A 46 20.02 18.66 -3.24
N ARG A 47 20.41 17.38 -3.18
CA ARG A 47 19.47 16.28 -2.87
C ARG A 47 19.79 15.50 -1.59
N GLY A 48 21.00 15.68 -1.05
CA GLY A 48 21.50 15.00 0.14
C GLY A 48 21.92 13.54 -0.05
N TYR A 49 21.61 12.92 -1.20
CA TYR A 49 21.97 11.53 -1.50
C TYR A 49 23.44 11.38 -1.89
N MET A 50 24.01 10.21 -1.61
CA MET A 50 25.31 9.83 -2.17
C MET A 50 25.16 9.41 -3.64
N GLU A 51 26.05 9.90 -4.49
CA GLU A 51 26.02 9.67 -5.93
C GLU A 51 27.39 9.27 -6.49
N ILE A 52 27.38 8.38 -7.48
CA ILE A 52 28.52 8.04 -8.33
C ILE A 52 28.16 8.38 -9.77
N ALA A 53 28.84 9.37 -10.35
CA ALA A 53 28.52 9.89 -11.70
C ALA A 53 27.01 10.20 -11.89
N SER A 54 26.43 10.95 -10.95
CA SER A 54 25.00 11.34 -10.93
C SER A 54 24.02 10.16 -10.80
N VAL A 55 24.52 8.97 -10.49
CA VAL A 55 23.70 7.80 -10.16
C VAL A 55 23.66 7.63 -8.65
N GLN A 56 22.45 7.55 -8.10
CA GLN A 56 22.24 7.44 -6.66
C GLN A 56 22.69 6.08 -6.11
N VAL A 57 23.61 6.10 -5.15
CA VAL A 57 24.25 4.90 -4.59
C VAL A 57 23.24 3.98 -3.91
N HIS A 58 22.32 4.52 -3.11
CA HIS A 58 21.29 3.73 -2.43
C HIS A 58 20.42 2.89 -3.39
N ARG A 59 20.17 3.37 -4.63
CA ARG A 59 19.44 2.58 -5.64
C ARG A 59 20.25 1.42 -6.19
N ILE A 60 21.55 1.61 -6.39
CA ILE A 60 22.47 0.54 -6.78
C ILE A 60 22.52 -0.52 -5.67
N VAL A 61 22.67 -0.08 -4.42
CA VAL A 61 22.73 -0.99 -3.26
C VAL A 61 21.42 -1.77 -3.08
N ALA A 62 20.28 -1.09 -3.14
CA ALA A 62 18.97 -1.74 -3.05
C ALA A 62 18.76 -2.75 -4.18
N THR A 63 19.20 -2.43 -5.41
CA THR A 63 19.11 -3.35 -6.55
C THR A 63 19.91 -4.63 -6.30
N ALA A 64 21.14 -4.52 -5.75
CA ALA A 64 21.99 -5.68 -5.49
C ALA A 64 21.47 -6.58 -4.36
N PHE A 65 20.98 -6.01 -3.26
CA PHE A 65 20.64 -6.78 -2.05
C PHE A 65 19.14 -7.10 -1.93
N HIS A 66 18.26 -6.28 -2.52
CA HIS A 66 16.80 -6.43 -2.43
C HIS A 66 16.15 -6.72 -3.79
N GLY A 67 16.94 -6.85 -4.86
CA GLY A 67 16.46 -7.01 -6.23
C GLY A 67 15.99 -5.70 -6.85
N GLU A 68 15.54 -5.78 -8.11
CA GLU A 68 15.01 -4.63 -8.83
C GLU A 68 13.77 -4.04 -8.14
N ALA A 69 13.53 -2.75 -8.38
CA ALA A 69 12.32 -2.09 -7.89
C ALA A 69 11.07 -2.82 -8.42
N PRO A 70 10.13 -3.23 -7.57
CA PRO A 70 8.97 -4.03 -8.00
C PRO A 70 8.12 -3.33 -9.08
N THR A 71 8.02 -2.00 -9.02
CA THR A 71 7.35 -1.18 -10.03
C THR A 71 8.09 0.15 -10.22
N SER A 72 7.76 0.89 -11.29
CA SER A 72 8.30 2.23 -11.54
C SER A 72 7.93 3.26 -10.46
N GLN A 73 6.90 2.98 -9.66
CA GLN A 73 6.45 3.85 -8.56
C GLN A 73 7.27 3.65 -7.28
N HIS A 74 8.06 2.58 -7.18
CA HIS A 74 8.90 2.32 -6.02
C HIS A 74 10.13 3.22 -6.01
N VAL A 75 10.33 3.86 -4.85
CA VAL A 75 11.52 4.58 -4.45
C VAL A 75 12.24 3.75 -3.37
N VAL A 76 13.50 4.09 -3.12
CA VAL A 76 14.23 3.49 -1.99
C VAL A 76 14.06 4.41 -0.78
N ASP A 77 13.53 3.86 0.31
CA ASP A 77 13.47 4.51 1.62
C ASP A 77 14.71 4.17 2.45
N HIS A 78 15.19 5.18 3.18
CA HIS A 78 16.20 5.07 4.21
C HIS A 78 15.47 5.02 5.55
N LYS A 79 15.42 3.85 6.18
CA LYS A 79 14.66 3.62 7.42
C LYS A 79 15.03 4.62 8.53
N ASP A 80 16.31 4.99 8.61
CA ASP A 80 16.84 5.98 9.56
C ASP A 80 16.74 7.45 9.11
N THR A 81 16.11 7.71 7.96
CA THR A 81 15.98 9.02 7.30
C THR A 81 17.30 9.68 6.89
N ASN A 82 18.44 9.02 7.06
CA ASN A 82 19.76 9.51 6.69
C ASN A 82 20.16 9.01 5.29
N LYS A 83 20.05 9.90 4.30
CA LYS A 83 20.35 9.62 2.88
C LYS A 83 21.82 9.23 2.59
N CYS A 84 22.70 9.36 3.59
CA CYS A 84 24.10 8.97 3.52
C CYS A 84 24.37 7.55 4.09
N ASN A 85 23.40 6.93 4.77
CA ASN A 85 23.51 5.57 5.29
C ASN A 85 22.94 4.55 4.30
N ASN A 86 23.76 4.12 3.35
CA ASN A 86 23.33 3.24 2.25
C ASN A 86 23.51 1.74 2.54
N ARG A 87 23.62 1.34 3.81
CA ARG A 87 23.73 -0.08 4.16
C ARG A 87 22.45 -0.81 3.78
N PRO A 88 22.50 -2.02 3.16
CA PRO A 88 21.31 -2.72 2.68
C PRO A 88 20.22 -2.88 3.73
N GLU A 89 20.57 -3.19 4.98
CA GLU A 89 19.63 -3.34 6.08
C GLU A 89 18.86 -2.04 6.42
N ASN A 90 19.42 -0.87 6.09
CA ASN A 90 18.78 0.43 6.25
C ASN A 90 17.90 0.82 5.05
N LEU A 91 17.94 0.06 3.95
CA LEU A 91 17.19 0.35 2.73
C LEU A 91 15.97 -0.56 2.57
N ARG A 92 14.94 -0.07 1.89
CA ARG A 92 13.81 -0.87 1.39
C ARG A 92 13.18 -0.21 0.16
N TRP A 93 12.63 -1.01 -0.75
CA TRP A 93 11.74 -0.49 -1.79
C TRP A 93 10.37 -0.18 -1.20
N VAL A 94 9.88 1.03 -1.45
CA VAL A 94 8.55 1.48 -1.05
C VAL A 94 7.98 2.44 -2.08
N THR A 95 6.67 2.57 -2.21
CA THR A 95 6.07 3.70 -2.93
C THR A 95 6.29 5.02 -2.17
N LYS A 96 6.09 6.17 -2.84
CA LYS A 96 6.18 7.49 -2.17
C LYS A 96 5.22 7.60 -0.98
N PHE A 97 4.05 6.97 -1.07
CA PHE A 97 3.06 6.95 -0.01
C PHE A 97 3.51 6.05 1.15
N GLU A 98 3.96 4.82 0.85
CA GLU A 98 4.52 3.91 1.86
C GLU A 98 5.72 4.52 2.58
N ASN A 99 6.57 5.28 1.88
CA ASN A 99 7.66 6.00 2.51
C ASN A 99 7.18 6.97 3.60
N ILE A 100 6.03 7.61 3.39
CA ILE A 100 5.41 8.48 4.39
C ILE A 100 4.85 7.63 5.53
N MET A 101 3.99 6.66 5.23
CA MET A 101 3.20 5.95 6.26
C MET A 101 4.00 4.92 7.05
N LEU A 102 4.90 4.18 6.39
CA LEU A 102 5.69 3.12 7.02
C LEU A 102 6.91 3.65 7.77
N ASN A 103 7.18 4.95 7.73
CA ASN A 103 8.28 5.57 8.45
C ASN A 103 7.74 6.47 9.56
N PRO A 104 7.62 5.95 10.81
CA PRO A 104 7.26 6.71 12.00
C PRO A 104 7.90 8.10 12.13
N ILE A 105 9.17 8.21 11.74
CA ILE A 105 9.97 9.43 11.85
C ILE A 105 9.49 10.44 10.81
N THR A 106 9.21 9.98 9.58
CA THR A 106 8.65 10.80 8.50
C THR A 106 7.24 11.28 8.86
N VAL A 107 6.35 10.41 9.34
CA VAL A 107 5.01 10.79 9.83
C VAL A 107 5.11 11.90 10.87
N ARG A 108 5.91 11.68 11.92
CA ARG A 108 6.04 12.63 13.02
C ARG A 108 6.58 13.98 12.56
N ARG A 109 7.53 13.96 11.63
CA ARG A 109 8.07 15.18 11.04
C ARG A 109 7.02 15.95 10.24
N ILE A 110 6.18 15.25 9.47
CA ILE A 110 5.09 15.87 8.72
C ILE A 110 4.08 16.50 9.68
N GLU A 111 3.62 15.74 10.69
CA GLU A 111 2.69 16.22 11.72
C GLU A 111 3.20 17.49 12.40
N TRP A 112 4.49 17.50 12.75
CA TRP A 112 5.15 18.66 13.34
C TRP A 112 5.14 19.88 12.42
N VAL A 113 5.51 19.70 11.14
CA VAL A 113 5.56 20.79 10.15
C VAL A 113 4.17 21.36 9.88
N ILE A 114 3.17 20.49 9.74
CA ILE A 114 1.81 20.93 9.45
C ILE A 114 1.12 21.50 10.70
N GLY A 115 1.51 21.05 11.89
CA GLY A 115 0.92 21.40 13.19
C GLY A 115 -0.37 20.64 13.50
N ASP A 116 -0.55 19.46 12.90
CA ASP A 116 -1.79 18.69 12.89
C ASP A 116 -1.49 17.21 12.61
N HIS A 117 -2.50 16.34 12.63
CA HIS A 117 -2.36 14.92 12.35
C HIS A 117 -2.09 14.62 10.87
N ILE A 118 -1.40 13.51 10.61
CA ILE A 118 -0.96 13.11 9.27
C ILE A 118 -2.12 13.03 8.27
N GLU A 119 -3.32 12.67 8.72
CA GLU A 119 -4.54 12.59 7.92
C GLU A 119 -4.86 13.94 7.26
N LYS A 120 -4.63 15.07 7.93
CA LYS A 120 -4.82 16.41 7.34
C LYS A 120 -3.87 16.69 6.19
N PHE A 121 -2.64 16.21 6.31
CA PHE A 121 -1.70 16.27 5.22
C PHE A 121 -2.11 15.34 4.07
N LEU A 122 -2.65 14.16 4.37
CA LEU A 122 -3.11 13.21 3.36
C LEU A 122 -4.38 13.67 2.62
N GLU A 123 -5.24 14.46 3.26
CA GLU A 123 -6.44 15.04 2.65
C GLU A 123 -6.11 16.03 1.53
N ASP A 124 -5.09 16.86 1.74
CA ASP A 124 -4.60 17.85 0.77
C ASP A 124 -3.11 18.13 0.99
N PRO A 125 -2.20 17.29 0.43
CA PRO A 125 -0.76 17.50 0.58
C PRO A 125 -0.30 18.82 -0.06
N GLY A 126 -1.00 19.28 -1.10
CA GLY A 126 -0.67 20.49 -1.86
C GLY A 126 -0.74 21.75 -1.00
N LYS A 127 -1.70 21.82 -0.07
CA LYS A 127 -1.84 22.89 0.92
C LYS A 127 -0.58 23.14 1.75
N TYR A 128 0.23 22.10 1.98
CA TYR A 128 1.41 22.18 2.84
C TYR A 128 2.73 22.24 2.08
N LYS A 129 2.70 22.27 0.74
CA LYS A 129 3.89 22.22 -0.12
C LYS A 129 4.95 23.25 0.27
N ASP A 130 4.53 24.46 0.65
CA ASP A 130 5.44 25.54 1.02
C ASP A 130 6.15 25.32 2.36
N LYS A 131 5.58 24.48 3.23
CA LYS A 131 6.19 24.15 4.52
C LYS A 131 7.34 23.15 4.43
N PHE A 132 7.54 22.51 3.28
CA PHE A 132 8.58 21.49 3.07
C PHE A 132 9.73 21.95 2.15
N GLN A 133 9.86 23.26 1.92
CA GLN A 133 10.87 23.83 1.01
C GLN A 133 12.29 23.79 1.60
N ASP A 134 12.45 23.87 2.92
CA ASP A 134 13.75 23.84 3.59
C ASP A 134 14.27 22.40 3.78
N GLN A 135 14.97 21.88 2.76
CA GLN A 135 15.66 20.60 2.84
C GLN A 135 17.11 20.78 3.32
N ASN A 136 17.27 21.14 4.60
CA ASN A 136 18.61 21.17 5.18
C ASN A 136 19.16 19.74 5.32
N PHE A 137 20.08 19.38 4.43
CA PHE A 137 20.77 18.07 4.46
C PHE A 137 22.07 18.10 5.26
N ALA A 138 22.50 19.24 5.80
CA ALA A 138 23.83 19.38 6.42
C ALA A 138 24.08 18.34 7.53
N TRP A 139 23.02 17.94 8.24
CA TRP A 139 23.08 16.95 9.31
C TRP A 139 23.32 15.51 8.84
N MET A 140 22.96 15.17 7.59
CA MET A 140 23.10 13.80 7.05
C MET A 140 24.57 13.50 6.75
N ARG A 141 25.11 12.41 7.29
CA ARG A 141 26.51 12.01 7.10
C ARG A 141 26.66 10.50 7.04
N SER A 142 27.79 10.03 6.51
CA SER A 142 28.17 8.63 6.63
C SER A 142 28.35 8.27 8.10
N VAL A 143 27.86 7.09 8.51
CA VAL A 143 27.86 6.61 9.89
C VAL A 143 28.35 5.17 9.96
N SER A 144 28.90 4.75 11.10
CA SER A 144 29.11 3.33 11.37
C SER A 144 27.78 2.57 11.50
N ALA A 145 27.81 1.25 11.43
CA ALA A 145 26.60 0.44 11.64
C ALA A 145 25.99 0.68 13.03
N GLU A 146 26.83 0.76 14.06
CA GLU A 146 26.43 1.02 15.45
C GLU A 146 25.92 2.46 15.65
N GLU A 147 26.53 3.44 14.97
CA GLU A 147 26.02 4.82 14.98
C GLU A 147 24.67 4.94 14.27
N GLY A 148 24.51 4.29 13.12
CA GLY A 148 23.24 4.25 12.37
C GLY A 148 22.12 3.62 13.20
N LYS A 149 22.38 2.45 13.81
CA LYS A 149 21.42 1.77 14.68
C LYS A 149 20.98 2.64 15.87
N ARG A 150 21.94 3.22 16.61
CA ARG A 150 21.63 4.12 17.74
C ARG A 150 20.87 5.37 17.30
N THR A 151 21.17 5.90 16.12
CA THR A 151 20.46 7.07 15.57
C THR A 151 19.01 6.72 15.22
N LEU A 152 18.80 5.57 14.56
CA LEU A 152 17.47 5.06 14.24
C LEU A 152 16.63 4.82 15.50
N GLU A 153 17.18 4.16 16.52
CA GLU A 153 16.51 3.91 17.80
C GLU A 153 16.04 5.23 18.44
N ARG A 154 16.93 6.22 18.55
CA ARG A 154 16.58 7.54 19.10
C ARG A 154 15.48 8.25 18.31
N LEU A 155 15.55 8.20 16.99
CA LEU A 155 14.56 8.82 16.12
C LEU A 155 13.20 8.12 16.22
N GLN A 156 13.18 6.80 16.39
CA GLN A 156 11.96 6.03 16.62
C GLN A 156 11.34 6.35 17.98
N ASP A 157 12.15 6.46 19.03
CA ASP A 157 11.69 6.86 20.36
C ASP A 157 11.11 8.27 20.34
N TRP A 158 11.78 9.20 19.65
CA TRP A 158 11.26 10.53 19.42
C TRP A 158 9.92 10.50 18.69
N ALA A 159 9.83 9.73 17.60
CA ALA A 159 8.62 9.59 16.80
C ALA A 159 7.44 8.98 17.58
N ARG A 160 7.72 8.28 18.69
CA ARG A 160 6.71 7.75 19.63
C ARG A 160 6.40 8.71 20.76
N SER A 161 7.22 9.73 20.98
CA SER A 161 7.07 10.67 22.09
C SER A 161 6.23 11.90 21.72
N ASP A 162 5.48 12.41 22.69
CA ASP A 162 4.79 13.70 22.60
C ASP A 162 5.73 14.91 22.81
N LYS A 163 7.03 14.66 22.96
CA LYS A 163 8.01 15.71 23.26
C LYS A 163 8.32 16.50 21.99
N GLN A 164 8.10 17.81 22.07
CA GLN A 164 8.65 18.72 21.08
C GLN A 164 10.18 18.77 21.22
N PRO A 165 10.95 18.75 20.13
CA PRO A 165 12.40 18.96 20.19
C PRO A 165 12.69 20.34 20.80
N GLY A 166 13.42 20.38 21.90
CA GLY A 166 13.85 21.64 22.50
C GLY A 166 15.03 22.23 21.73
N GLY A 167 14.80 23.34 21.02
CA GLY A 167 15.79 24.32 20.50
C GLY A 167 16.95 23.78 19.64
N GLY A 168 17.10 24.34 18.43
CA GLY A 168 18.23 24.04 17.52
C GLY A 168 17.79 23.40 16.20
N SER A 169 18.74 23.15 15.29
CA SER A 169 18.46 22.39 14.08
C SER A 169 18.22 20.91 14.43
N LEU A 170 17.37 20.22 13.67
CA LEU A 170 17.08 18.78 13.87
C LEU A 170 18.36 17.93 13.96
N GLY A 171 19.40 18.30 13.21
CA GLY A 171 20.71 17.67 13.27
C GLY A 171 21.47 17.85 14.59
N GLU A 172 21.39 19.05 15.19
CA GLU A 172 22.01 19.32 16.49
C GLU A 172 21.31 18.52 17.60
N TRP A 173 19.98 18.41 17.54
CA TRP A 173 19.22 17.59 18.49
C TRP A 173 19.55 16.10 18.36
N ILE A 174 19.56 15.54 17.13
CA ILE A 174 19.86 14.12 16.84
C ILE A 174 21.23 13.68 17.35
N TYR A 175 22.24 14.56 17.26
CA TYR A 175 23.63 14.24 17.63
C TYR A 175 24.12 14.87 18.93
N SER A 176 23.30 15.70 19.60
CA SER A 176 23.63 16.21 20.92
C SER A 176 23.94 15.04 21.85
N ARG A 177 25.19 14.98 22.33
CA ARG A 177 25.62 14.06 23.39
C ARG A 177 25.02 14.54 24.71
N GLY A 178 23.70 14.53 24.82
CA GLY A 178 22.99 14.74 26.07
C GLY A 178 22.77 13.38 26.73
N ASN A 179 23.38 13.17 27.89
CA ASN A 179 23.09 12.05 28.78
C ASN A 179 21.58 11.96 29.05
N LEU A 180 20.88 11.08 28.34
CA LEU A 180 19.69 10.42 28.89
C LEU A 180 20.19 9.18 29.64
N ASN A 181 20.78 9.44 30.82
CA ASN A 181 20.99 8.40 31.81
C ASN A 181 19.61 7.90 32.24
N GLY A 182 19.35 6.64 31.95
CA GLY A 182 18.24 5.87 32.53
C GLY A 182 16.87 6.19 31.94
N GLN A 183 16.47 5.45 30.91
CA GLN A 183 15.11 4.93 30.85
C GLN A 183 15.14 3.60 30.09
N SER A 184 14.61 2.59 30.76
CA SER A 184 14.62 1.16 30.51
C SER A 184 13.87 0.77 29.23
N VAL A 185 14.23 -0.40 28.69
CA VAL A 185 13.62 -1.13 27.56
C VAL A 185 12.18 -1.60 27.87
N GLU A 186 11.43 -0.90 28.73
CA GLU A 186 10.17 -1.34 29.34
C GLU A 186 8.91 -0.94 28.56
N ASP A 187 9.00 -0.19 27.46
CA ASP A 187 7.81 0.44 26.84
C ASP A 187 7.17 -0.29 25.65
N LEU A 188 7.74 -1.40 25.17
CA LEU A 188 7.17 -2.17 24.03
C LEU A 188 6.09 -3.17 24.44
N SER A 189 5.94 -3.45 25.74
CA SER A 189 4.97 -4.40 26.31
C SER A 189 3.82 -3.72 27.05
N LYS A 190 3.80 -2.38 27.14
CA LYS A 190 2.76 -1.68 27.89
C LYS A 190 1.40 -1.83 27.20
N ILE A 191 0.51 -2.50 27.90
CA ILE A 191 -0.90 -2.62 27.57
C ILE A 191 -1.58 -1.30 27.96
N ILE A 192 -2.18 -0.63 26.98
CA ILE A 192 -2.95 0.60 27.15
C ILE A 192 -4.43 0.23 27.19
N PRO A 193 -5.20 0.64 28.22
CA PRO A 193 -6.64 0.41 28.23
C PRO A 193 -7.36 1.04 27.03
N SER A 194 -8.32 0.32 26.44
CA SER A 194 -9.25 0.86 25.44
C SER A 194 -10.44 1.54 26.12
N LYS A 195 -11.21 2.39 25.42
CA LYS A 195 -12.51 2.84 25.94
C LYS A 195 -13.58 1.74 25.83
N THR A 196 -13.31 0.67 25.08
CA THR A 196 -14.17 -0.51 25.02
C THR A 196 -13.97 -1.38 26.27
N PRO A 197 -15.05 -1.75 27.00
CA PRO A 197 -14.95 -2.65 28.15
C PRO A 197 -14.25 -3.97 27.79
N ASN A 198 -13.38 -4.43 28.68
CA ASN A 198 -12.57 -5.65 28.54
C ASN A 198 -11.61 -5.68 27.33
N ALA A 199 -11.39 -4.55 26.67
CA ALA A 199 -10.40 -4.42 25.62
C ALA A 199 -9.20 -3.60 26.10
N ALA A 200 -8.03 -3.96 25.61
CA ALA A 200 -6.82 -3.20 25.73
C ALA A 200 -6.03 -3.28 24.43
N GLN A 201 -5.00 -2.45 24.31
CA GLN A 201 -4.23 -2.32 23.07
C GLN A 201 -2.73 -2.17 23.35
N ARG A 202 -1.91 -2.65 22.41
CA ARG A 202 -0.47 -2.40 22.35
C ARG A 202 -0.05 -2.17 20.91
N HIS A 203 1.01 -1.39 20.71
CA HIS A 203 1.49 -0.96 19.39
C HIS A 203 0.46 -0.14 18.58
N TYR A 204 -0.52 0.46 19.26
CA TYR A 204 -1.40 1.51 18.73
C TYR A 204 -1.05 2.85 19.40
N ARG A 205 -0.93 3.92 18.61
CA ARG A 205 -0.57 5.27 19.10
C ARG A 205 -1.76 6.01 19.70
N THR A 206 -2.93 5.84 19.10
CA THR A 206 -4.17 6.46 19.55
C THR A 206 -4.98 5.45 20.35
N VAL A 207 -5.66 5.89 21.40
CA VAL A 207 -6.63 5.06 22.13
C VAL A 207 -7.79 4.74 21.18
N CYS A 208 -7.95 3.45 20.88
CA CYS A 208 -8.95 2.93 19.96
C CYS A 208 -10.09 2.25 20.71
N ASP A 209 -11.26 2.23 20.08
CA ASP A 209 -12.42 1.43 20.42
C ASP A 209 -12.46 0.18 19.53
N PHE A 210 -12.93 -0.93 20.12
CA PHE A 210 -13.05 -2.23 19.47
C PHE A 210 -14.51 -2.69 19.56
N PRO A 211 -15.43 -2.14 18.74
CA PRO A 211 -16.87 -2.17 19.01
C PRO A 211 -17.49 -3.58 19.11
N PHE A 212 -16.85 -4.56 18.47
CA PHE A 212 -17.30 -5.96 18.48
C PHE A 212 -16.55 -6.84 19.48
N CYS A 213 -15.66 -6.28 20.29
CA CYS A 213 -15.00 -6.97 21.39
C CYS A 213 -16.05 -7.54 22.38
N PRO A 214 -15.93 -8.80 22.83
CA PRO A 214 -16.86 -9.38 23.78
C PRO A 214 -16.87 -8.64 25.14
N PRO A 215 -18.04 -8.23 25.65
CA PRO A 215 -18.17 -7.57 26.97
C PRO A 215 -18.11 -8.55 28.14
N SER A 216 -18.20 -9.85 27.87
CA SER A 216 -18.00 -10.96 28.81
C SER A 216 -17.59 -12.19 28.01
N VAL A 217 -16.99 -13.16 28.69
CA VAL A 217 -16.56 -14.41 28.06
C VAL A 217 -17.29 -15.58 28.70
N ASP A 218 -18.08 -16.27 27.89
CA ASP A 218 -18.65 -17.59 28.20
C ASP A 218 -18.02 -18.62 27.24
N GLY A 219 -17.12 -19.47 27.76
CA GLY A 219 -16.38 -20.44 26.96
C GLY A 219 -15.06 -19.89 26.40
N ASP A 220 -14.68 -20.29 25.18
CA ASP A 220 -13.43 -19.88 24.54
C ASP A 220 -13.46 -18.39 24.17
N PRO A 221 -12.59 -17.54 24.75
CA PRO A 221 -12.56 -16.10 24.48
C PRO A 221 -12.27 -15.75 23.00
N ILE A 222 -11.33 -16.45 22.39
CA ILE A 222 -10.83 -16.14 21.04
C ILE A 222 -11.90 -16.52 20.00
N GLU A 223 -12.53 -17.68 20.16
CA GLU A 223 -13.65 -18.11 19.31
C GLU A 223 -14.93 -17.30 19.56
N ALA A 224 -15.18 -16.83 20.78
CA ALA A 224 -16.25 -15.89 21.06
C ALA A 224 -16.04 -14.56 20.32
N TYR A 225 -14.83 -14.03 20.30
CA TYR A 225 -14.52 -12.80 19.56
C TYR A 225 -14.63 -13.02 18.04
N LYS A 226 -14.04 -14.09 17.49
CA LYS A 226 -14.14 -14.43 16.07
C LYS A 226 -15.59 -14.50 15.56
N ARG A 227 -16.52 -15.03 16.37
CA ARG A 227 -17.95 -15.09 16.02
C ARG A 227 -18.60 -13.71 15.96
N ARG A 228 -18.25 -12.79 16.87
CA ARG A 228 -18.78 -11.41 16.89
C ARG A 228 -18.17 -10.55 15.79
N LEU A 229 -16.88 -10.74 15.50
CA LEU A 229 -16.15 -10.00 14.48
C LEU A 229 -16.29 -10.68 13.10
N ALA A 230 -17.50 -10.63 12.56
CA ALA A 230 -17.77 -11.06 11.18
C ALA A 230 -17.15 -10.07 10.16
N PRO A 231 -16.80 -10.53 8.95
CA PRO A 231 -16.39 -9.62 7.87
C PRO A 231 -17.43 -8.52 7.64
N GLY A 232 -16.96 -7.28 7.44
CA GLY A 232 -17.78 -6.07 7.34
C GLY A 232 -18.05 -5.38 8.68
N ASN A 233 -17.95 -6.08 9.82
CA ASN A 233 -18.13 -5.45 11.13
C ASN A 233 -16.94 -4.54 11.48
N VAL A 234 -17.21 -3.44 12.17
CA VAL A 234 -16.16 -2.50 12.59
C VAL A 234 -15.17 -3.21 13.52
N PHE A 235 -13.91 -3.24 13.13
CA PHE A 235 -12.84 -3.80 13.95
C PHE A 235 -12.27 -2.74 14.88
N ILE A 236 -11.85 -1.60 14.32
CA ILE A 236 -11.27 -0.49 15.07
C ILE A 236 -12.06 0.77 14.76
N ALA A 237 -12.37 1.55 15.79
CA ALA A 237 -12.84 2.92 15.65
C ALA A 237 -12.02 3.82 16.58
N CYS A 238 -11.48 4.92 16.06
CA CYS A 238 -10.94 5.99 16.89
C CYS A 238 -11.38 7.33 16.31
N GLU A 239 -10.95 8.43 16.92
CA GLU A 239 -11.32 9.77 16.48
C GLU A 239 -10.78 10.12 15.07
N TYR A 240 -9.78 9.39 14.57
CA TYR A 240 -9.13 9.64 13.28
C TYR A 240 -9.53 8.66 12.18
N PHE A 241 -9.85 7.40 12.51
CA PHE A 241 -10.15 6.39 11.50
C PHE A 241 -11.09 5.30 12.01
N ILE A 242 -11.73 4.64 11.05
CA ILE A 242 -12.55 3.44 11.26
C ILE A 242 -12.04 2.36 10.30
N SER A 243 -11.87 1.13 10.78
CA SER A 243 -11.61 -0.03 9.95
C SER A 243 -12.68 -1.09 10.14
N ALA A 244 -13.00 -1.81 9.07
CA ALA A 244 -13.91 -2.95 9.08
C ALA A 244 -13.10 -4.23 8.96
N CYS A 245 -13.50 -5.28 9.68
CA CYS A 245 -12.91 -6.61 9.52
C CYS A 245 -13.10 -7.07 8.08
N TYR A 246 -12.01 -7.43 7.41
CA TYR A 246 -12.04 -8.07 6.11
C TYR A 246 -11.96 -9.59 6.27
N SER A 247 -10.96 -10.05 7.00
CA SER A 247 -10.78 -11.47 7.30
C SER A 247 -10.25 -11.65 8.72
N ARG A 248 -10.48 -12.85 9.26
CA ARG A 248 -10.03 -13.23 10.60
C ARG A 248 -9.78 -14.72 10.69
N THR A 249 -8.66 -15.09 11.32
CA THR A 249 -8.25 -16.49 11.50
C THR A 249 -7.72 -16.70 12.91
N VAL A 250 -7.85 -17.92 13.41
CA VAL A 250 -7.33 -18.32 14.73
C VAL A 250 -6.02 -19.06 14.52
N SER A 251 -5.05 -18.86 15.41
CA SER A 251 -3.80 -19.62 15.40
C SER A 251 -4.05 -21.12 15.63
N GLU A 252 -3.12 -21.97 15.20
CA GLU A 252 -3.26 -23.43 15.33
C GLU A 252 -3.43 -23.90 16.79
N ASP A 253 -2.81 -23.18 17.72
CA ASP A 253 -2.91 -23.42 19.16
C ASP A 253 -4.18 -22.82 19.81
N GLY A 254 -5.03 -22.14 19.05
CA GLY A 254 -6.23 -21.47 19.55
C GLY A 254 -6.00 -20.20 20.36
N SER A 255 -4.74 -19.79 20.59
CA SER A 255 -4.40 -18.74 21.55
C SER A 255 -4.62 -17.31 21.05
N SER A 256 -4.70 -17.13 19.73
CA SER A 256 -4.65 -15.82 19.09
C SER A 256 -5.64 -15.72 17.94
N LEU A 257 -6.31 -14.57 17.84
CA LEU A 257 -7.12 -14.18 16.67
C LEU A 257 -6.32 -13.17 15.84
N TYR A 258 -6.00 -13.52 14.60
CA TYR A 258 -5.47 -12.57 13.63
C TYR A 258 -6.60 -11.94 12.83
N VAL A 259 -6.51 -10.63 12.63
CA VAL A 259 -7.53 -9.84 11.92
C VAL A 259 -6.86 -9.00 10.84
N ILE A 260 -7.32 -9.15 9.60
CA ILE A 260 -7.07 -8.18 8.53
C ILE A 260 -8.29 -7.26 8.45
N SER A 261 -8.07 -5.95 8.41
CA SER A 261 -9.13 -4.94 8.38
C SER A 261 -8.91 -3.91 7.27
N GLU A 262 -9.98 -3.47 6.61
CA GLU A 262 -9.96 -2.43 5.58
C GLU A 262 -10.41 -1.09 6.17
N SER A 263 -9.63 -0.03 5.96
CA SER A 263 -9.99 1.33 6.34
C SER A 263 -11.23 1.84 5.60
N GLN A 264 -12.11 2.55 6.29
CA GLN A 264 -13.36 3.10 5.73
C GLN A 264 -13.22 4.58 5.29
N GLY A 265 -12.00 5.05 5.02
CA GLY A 265 -11.67 6.43 4.65
C GLY A 265 -11.43 6.66 3.15
N ARG A 266 -11.07 7.90 2.79
CA ARG A 266 -10.72 8.29 1.40
C ARG A 266 -9.50 7.53 0.86
N ILE A 267 -8.59 7.16 1.74
CA ILE A 267 -7.42 6.35 1.43
C ILE A 267 -7.69 4.95 1.97
N LYS A 268 -7.62 3.97 1.07
CA LYS A 268 -7.74 2.56 1.43
C LYS A 268 -6.41 2.02 1.93
N TYR A 269 -6.42 1.45 3.12
CA TYR A 269 -5.34 0.68 3.69
C TYR A 269 -5.89 -0.56 4.43
N TRP A 270 -5.01 -1.53 4.62
CA TRP A 270 -5.25 -2.83 5.20
C TRP A 270 -4.45 -2.96 6.49
N GLY A 271 -5.12 -2.99 7.64
CA GLY A 271 -4.48 -3.22 8.94
C GLY A 271 -4.39 -4.71 9.25
N LEU A 272 -3.24 -5.17 9.74
CA LEU A 272 -3.09 -6.50 10.36
C LEU A 272 -2.95 -6.34 11.86
N ALA A 273 -3.75 -7.09 12.60
CA ALA A 273 -3.72 -7.13 14.05
C ALA A 273 -3.71 -8.56 14.58
N LYS A 274 -3.12 -8.73 15.76
CA LYS A 274 -3.23 -9.93 16.58
C LYS A 274 -4.01 -9.60 17.83
N VAL A 275 -4.96 -10.44 18.20
CA VAL A 275 -5.73 -10.33 19.42
C VAL A 275 -5.47 -11.55 20.29
N THR A 276 -5.10 -11.31 21.54
CA THR A 276 -4.92 -12.33 22.56
C THR A 276 -5.85 -12.07 23.73
N TYR A 277 -6.13 -13.11 24.53
CA TYR A 277 -6.87 -12.96 25.77
C TYR A 277 -5.91 -13.13 26.96
N GLU A 278 -5.55 -12.02 27.60
CA GLU A 278 -4.54 -11.94 28.64
C GLU A 278 -5.15 -11.30 29.89
N ASN A 279 -4.99 -11.94 31.06
CA ASN A 279 -5.44 -11.41 32.36
C ASN A 279 -6.92 -10.93 32.39
N GLY A 280 -7.81 -11.62 31.66
CA GLY A 280 -9.23 -11.27 31.61
C GLY A 280 -9.59 -10.17 30.61
N GLN A 281 -8.67 -9.77 29.74
CA GLN A 281 -8.88 -8.72 28.73
C GLN A 281 -8.43 -9.17 27.34
N PHE A 282 -9.11 -8.65 26.31
CA PHE A 282 -8.69 -8.79 24.92
C PHE A 282 -7.63 -7.74 24.59
N VAL A 283 -6.39 -8.18 24.36
CA VAL A 283 -5.28 -7.30 24.00
C VAL A 283 -5.12 -7.28 22.49
N HIS A 284 -5.30 -6.11 21.90
CA HIS A 284 -5.16 -5.88 20.47
C HIS A 284 -3.77 -5.36 20.17
N GLU A 285 -3.02 -6.07 19.35
CA GLU A 285 -1.65 -5.77 18.95
C GLU A 285 -1.60 -5.44 17.47
N GLY A 286 -1.15 -4.22 17.13
CA GLY A 286 -0.98 -3.80 15.74
C GLY A 286 0.27 -4.41 15.13
N LEU A 287 0.12 -5.27 14.12
CA LEU A 287 1.24 -5.93 13.43
C LEU A 287 1.67 -5.21 12.15
N GLY A 288 0.84 -4.32 11.61
CA GLY A 288 1.19 -3.49 10.47
C GLY A 288 0.00 -2.88 9.76
N VAL A 289 0.30 -1.95 8.86
CA VAL A 289 -0.67 -1.33 7.93
C VAL A 289 -0.07 -1.39 6.53
N PHE A 290 -0.89 -1.79 5.56
CA PHE A 290 -0.49 -2.10 4.18
C PHE A 290 -1.42 -1.39 3.19
N LEU A 291 -0.97 -1.09 1.98
CA LEU A 291 -1.84 -0.52 0.95
C LEU A 291 -2.59 -1.58 0.15
N GLU A 292 -1.99 -2.76 0.03
CA GLU A 292 -2.55 -3.89 -0.68
C GLU A 292 -2.97 -4.99 0.28
N GLN A 293 -4.15 -5.54 0.03
CA GLN A 293 -4.67 -6.69 0.76
C GLN A 293 -3.68 -7.85 0.78
N ARG A 294 -3.03 -8.11 -0.36
CA ARG A 294 -2.08 -9.22 -0.53
C ARG A 294 -0.85 -9.10 0.36
N GLU A 295 -0.40 -7.88 0.64
CA GLU A 295 0.74 -7.67 1.53
C GLU A 295 0.37 -7.97 2.99
N ALA A 296 -0.85 -7.57 3.40
CA ALA A 296 -1.40 -7.93 4.71
C ALA A 296 -1.53 -9.46 4.87
N GLU A 297 -2.01 -10.15 3.83
CA GLU A 297 -2.11 -11.61 3.79
C GLU A 297 -0.74 -12.30 3.85
N ARG A 298 0.26 -11.76 3.14
CA ARG A 298 1.64 -12.25 3.19
C ARG A 298 2.23 -12.10 4.60
N LYS A 299 2.02 -10.95 5.24
CA LYS A 299 2.48 -10.71 6.62
C LYS A 299 1.74 -11.53 7.66
N LEU A 300 0.47 -11.85 7.43
CA LEU A 300 -0.27 -12.82 8.23
C LEU A 300 0.40 -14.20 8.19
N GLY A 301 0.76 -14.68 7.00
CA GLY A 301 1.47 -15.96 6.84
C GLY A 301 2.80 -16.01 7.61
N GLU A 302 3.61 -14.94 7.51
CA GLU A 302 4.84 -14.80 8.30
C GLU A 302 4.57 -14.81 9.81
N ALA A 303 3.55 -14.08 10.27
CA ALA A 303 3.18 -13.99 11.68
C ALA A 303 2.70 -15.34 12.27
N GLN A 304 2.18 -16.22 11.42
CA GLN A 304 1.77 -17.58 11.77
C GLN A 304 2.91 -18.61 11.60
N GLY A 305 4.12 -18.19 11.21
CA GLY A 305 5.27 -19.09 11.04
C GLY A 305 5.22 -19.92 9.75
N LEU A 306 4.40 -19.54 8.76
CA LEU A 306 4.31 -20.22 7.47
C LEU A 306 5.45 -19.76 6.55
N ALA A 307 6.12 -20.71 5.89
CA ALA A 307 7.23 -20.43 4.97
C ALA A 307 6.73 -19.78 3.67
N TRP A 308 7.33 -18.65 3.29
CA TRP A 308 7.09 -18.00 2.00
C TRP A 308 7.85 -18.75 0.88
N THR A 309 7.14 -19.30 -0.10
CA THR A 309 7.72 -20.17 -1.15
C THR A 309 8.18 -19.45 -2.41
N GLY A 310 8.10 -18.12 -2.47
CA GLY A 310 8.79 -17.30 -3.46
C GLY A 310 8.37 -17.46 -4.93
N LYS A 311 7.22 -18.06 -5.25
CA LYS A 311 6.74 -18.17 -6.63
C LYS A 311 5.70 -17.12 -6.99
N SER A 312 5.89 -16.47 -8.14
CA SER A 312 4.89 -15.62 -8.80
C SER A 312 3.67 -16.45 -9.20
N LEU A 313 2.48 -15.85 -9.04
CA LEU A 313 1.17 -16.51 -9.13
C LEU A 313 0.68 -16.74 -10.58
N GLU A 314 1.57 -17.05 -11.51
CA GLU A 314 1.19 -17.50 -12.87
C GLU A 314 1.41 -19.00 -13.08
N GLU A 315 2.08 -19.71 -12.17
CA GLU A 315 2.24 -21.16 -12.28
C GLU A 315 1.67 -21.86 -11.05
N GLY A 316 0.64 -22.68 -11.31
CA GLY A 316 -0.25 -23.25 -10.32
C GLY A 316 0.45 -24.08 -9.24
N ILE A 317 -0.06 -23.94 -8.03
CA ILE A 317 0.11 -24.92 -6.98
C ILE A 317 -1.27 -25.48 -6.65
N ASP A 318 -1.36 -26.79 -6.79
CA ASP A 318 -2.47 -27.65 -6.39
C ASP A 318 -2.81 -27.44 -4.90
N ASN A 319 -4.05 -27.07 -4.60
CA ASN A 319 -4.60 -26.81 -3.26
C ASN A 319 -4.68 -28.05 -2.34
N ARG A 320 -4.11 -29.20 -2.72
CA ARG A 320 -4.30 -30.47 -1.99
C ARG A 320 -3.29 -30.77 -0.88
N GLY A 321 -2.50 -29.79 -0.43
CA GLY A 321 -1.35 -30.06 0.46
C GLY A 321 -1.41 -29.56 1.92
N THR A 322 -2.21 -28.56 2.27
CA THR A 322 -2.06 -27.87 3.58
C THR A 322 -3.27 -27.93 4.51
N GLY A 323 -4.36 -28.61 4.14
CA GLY A 323 -5.52 -28.79 5.04
C GLY A 323 -6.24 -27.50 5.45
N TYR A 324 -5.89 -26.35 4.86
CA TYR A 324 -6.62 -25.10 4.98
C TYR A 324 -7.49 -24.92 3.74
N ASP A 325 -8.80 -25.10 3.91
CA ASP A 325 -9.79 -24.52 3.00
C ASP A 325 -9.72 -23.00 3.16
N PHE A 326 -8.88 -22.36 2.34
CA PHE A 326 -9.02 -20.94 2.10
C PHE A 326 -10.44 -20.74 1.57
N PRO A 327 -11.29 -19.89 2.20
CA PRO A 327 -12.57 -19.60 1.63
C PRO A 327 -12.32 -19.11 0.21
N GLU A 328 -12.91 -19.80 -0.77
CA GLU A 328 -12.93 -19.34 -2.16
C GLU A 328 -13.24 -17.86 -2.14
N LYS A 329 -12.42 -17.09 -2.87
CA LYS A 329 -12.59 -15.67 -3.16
C LYS A 329 -14.09 -15.38 -3.22
N ILE A 330 -14.67 -14.78 -2.16
CA ILE A 330 -16.05 -14.31 -2.22
C ILE A 330 -15.99 -13.19 -3.25
N SER A 331 -16.33 -13.53 -4.49
CA SER A 331 -16.54 -12.54 -5.52
C SER A 331 -17.65 -11.64 -4.97
N ASP A 332 -17.40 -10.34 -4.83
CA ASP A 332 -18.42 -9.33 -4.51
C ASP A 332 -19.39 -9.22 -5.69
N VAL A 333 -20.08 -10.31 -6.01
CA VAL A 333 -21.06 -10.43 -7.07
C VAL A 333 -22.42 -10.19 -6.46
N ILE A 334 -22.99 -9.03 -6.78
CA ILE A 334 -24.36 -8.67 -6.36
C ILE A 334 -25.27 -8.67 -7.58
N PRO A 335 -26.56 -9.03 -7.44
CA PRO A 335 -27.51 -8.97 -8.54
C PRO A 335 -27.67 -7.52 -9.06
N SER A 336 -27.93 -7.37 -10.36
CA SER A 336 -28.31 -6.09 -10.98
C SER A 336 -29.83 -5.87 -10.91
N LYS A 337 -30.29 -4.63 -11.10
CA LYS A 337 -31.72 -4.35 -11.40
C LYS A 337 -32.12 -4.86 -12.80
N THR A 338 -31.16 -5.17 -13.67
CA THR A 338 -31.40 -5.70 -15.02
C THR A 338 -31.37 -7.23 -15.02
N PRO A 339 -32.39 -7.89 -15.60
CA PRO A 339 -32.37 -9.35 -15.70
C PRO A 339 -31.15 -9.84 -16.48
N ARG A 340 -30.59 -10.99 -16.05
CA ARG A 340 -29.39 -11.61 -16.61
C ARG A 340 -28.12 -10.75 -16.55
N ALA A 341 -28.12 -9.69 -15.76
CA ALA A 341 -26.94 -8.93 -15.43
C ALA A 341 -26.58 -9.13 -13.95
N ILE A 342 -25.31 -9.25 -13.68
CA ILE A 342 -24.75 -9.26 -12.33
C ILE A 342 -23.61 -8.25 -12.26
N GLN A 343 -23.26 -7.83 -11.06
CA GLN A 343 -22.30 -6.77 -10.81
C GLN A 343 -21.18 -7.29 -9.93
N ARG A 344 -19.92 -7.05 -10.31
CA ARG A 344 -18.73 -7.47 -9.56
C ARG A 344 -17.91 -6.24 -9.17
N ASN A 345 -17.39 -6.18 -7.95
CA ASN A 345 -16.60 -5.04 -7.47
C ASN A 345 -17.33 -3.68 -7.67
N TRP A 346 -18.66 -3.70 -7.58
CA TRP A 346 -19.54 -2.60 -7.92
C TRP A 346 -20.66 -2.51 -6.87
N LYS A 347 -20.46 -1.62 -5.88
CA LYS A 347 -21.23 -1.61 -4.62
C LYS A 347 -22.69 -1.16 -4.78
N THR A 348 -22.99 -0.27 -5.72
CA THR A 348 -24.33 0.30 -5.88
C THR A 348 -25.14 -0.52 -6.88
N VAL A 349 -26.25 -1.12 -6.42
CA VAL A 349 -27.14 -1.90 -7.27
C VAL A 349 -27.69 -1.03 -8.41
N SER A 350 -27.32 -1.37 -9.64
CA SER A 350 -27.59 -0.56 -10.83
C SER A 350 -28.31 -1.35 -11.90
N GLU A 351 -29.00 -0.62 -12.78
CA GLU A 351 -29.61 -1.10 -14.02
C GLU A 351 -28.63 -0.86 -15.18
N PHE A 352 -28.51 -1.83 -16.10
CA PHE A 352 -27.74 -1.76 -17.35
C PHE A 352 -28.69 -1.83 -18.57
N PRO A 353 -29.23 -0.69 -19.04
CA PRO A 353 -30.30 -0.67 -20.04
C PRO A 353 -29.93 -1.26 -21.40
N CYS A 354 -28.65 -1.21 -21.76
CA CYS A 354 -28.16 -1.76 -23.03
C CYS A 354 -27.86 -3.27 -22.95
N CYS A 355 -27.97 -3.91 -21.78
CA CYS A 355 -27.64 -5.30 -21.57
C CYS A 355 -28.59 -6.23 -22.36
N PRO A 356 -28.08 -7.08 -23.27
CA PRO A 356 -28.89 -8.02 -24.02
C PRO A 356 -29.65 -8.97 -23.10
N GLN A 357 -30.89 -9.27 -23.47
CA GLN A 357 -31.74 -10.24 -22.75
C GLN A 357 -31.73 -11.62 -23.44
N ASP A 358 -31.41 -11.65 -24.74
CA ASP A 358 -31.28 -12.85 -25.54
C ASP A 358 -29.83 -13.35 -25.51
N CYS A 359 -29.65 -14.67 -25.38
CA CYS A 359 -28.34 -15.31 -25.42
C CYS A 359 -28.08 -15.96 -26.76
N LYS A 360 -27.42 -15.22 -27.67
CA LYS A 360 -26.94 -15.71 -28.97
C LYS A 360 -25.46 -16.03 -28.87
N GLU A 361 -24.94 -17.00 -29.65
CA GLU A 361 -23.54 -17.50 -29.60
C GLU A 361 -22.44 -16.42 -29.55
N GLU A 362 -22.69 -15.19 -30.03
CA GLU A 362 -21.77 -14.06 -29.94
C GLU A 362 -22.22 -12.97 -28.93
N HIS A 363 -22.46 -13.36 -27.67
CA HIS A 363 -23.09 -12.51 -26.64
C HIS A 363 -22.41 -11.15 -26.43
N LEU A 364 -21.07 -11.12 -26.33
CA LEU A 364 -20.32 -9.88 -26.12
C LEU A 364 -20.28 -9.00 -27.38
N LYS A 365 -20.27 -9.58 -28.58
CA LYS A 365 -20.34 -8.81 -29.84
C LYS A 365 -21.70 -8.16 -30.01
N GLU A 366 -22.77 -8.85 -29.65
CA GLU A 366 -24.11 -8.29 -29.65
C GLU A 366 -24.26 -7.18 -28.61
N TYR A 367 -23.69 -7.36 -27.40
CA TYR A 367 -23.68 -6.28 -26.41
C TYR A 367 -22.89 -5.06 -26.91
N ALA A 368 -21.71 -5.27 -27.51
CA ALA A 368 -20.92 -4.17 -28.08
C ALA A 368 -21.68 -3.36 -29.14
N LYS A 369 -22.52 -4.00 -29.97
CA LYS A 369 -23.37 -3.29 -30.97
C LYS A 369 -24.42 -2.37 -30.33
N ARG A 370 -24.88 -2.68 -29.11
CA ARG A 370 -25.86 -1.88 -28.35
C ARG A 370 -25.23 -0.72 -27.59
N LEU A 371 -23.94 -0.81 -27.28
CA LEU A 371 -23.16 0.23 -26.61
C LEU A 371 -22.69 1.32 -27.59
N GLN A 372 -23.65 2.06 -28.15
CA GLN A 372 -23.38 3.21 -29.01
C GLN A 372 -23.01 4.45 -28.19
N VAL A 373 -22.13 5.30 -28.72
CA VAL A 373 -21.73 6.55 -28.05
C VAL A 373 -22.97 7.39 -27.70
N GLY A 374 -23.06 7.79 -26.43
CA GLY A 374 -24.18 8.55 -25.87
C GLY A 374 -25.32 7.69 -25.31
N SER A 375 -25.35 6.37 -25.55
CA SER A 375 -26.38 5.51 -24.97
C SER A 375 -26.23 5.37 -23.45
N LEU A 376 -27.33 5.10 -22.75
CA LEU A 376 -27.32 4.92 -21.30
C LEU A 376 -26.67 3.57 -20.96
N PHE A 377 -25.51 3.61 -20.30
CA PHE A 377 -24.80 2.41 -19.87
C PHE A 377 -25.34 1.89 -18.53
N CYS A 378 -25.39 2.75 -17.52
CA CYS A 378 -25.74 2.39 -16.16
C CYS A 378 -26.63 3.47 -15.54
N ARG A 379 -27.60 3.05 -14.71
CA ARG A 379 -28.43 3.96 -13.91
C ARG A 379 -28.77 3.38 -12.56
N ASN A 380 -28.73 4.22 -11.54
CA ASN A 380 -29.35 3.98 -10.24
C ASN A 380 -29.93 5.30 -9.70
N GLU A 381 -30.35 5.30 -8.43
CA GLU A 381 -30.96 6.46 -7.77
C GLU A 381 -29.98 7.63 -7.55
N ASN A 382 -28.66 7.36 -7.58
CA ASN A 382 -27.62 8.34 -7.26
C ASN A 382 -26.92 8.91 -8.50
N TYR A 383 -26.83 8.14 -9.59
CA TYR A 383 -26.20 8.58 -10.82
C TYR A 383 -26.66 7.81 -12.06
N THR A 384 -26.40 8.40 -13.22
CA THR A 384 -26.46 7.74 -14.53
C THR A 384 -25.08 7.76 -15.17
N SER A 385 -24.79 6.88 -16.13
CA SER A 385 -23.60 7.01 -16.96
C SER A 385 -23.91 6.69 -18.42
N THR A 386 -23.32 7.46 -19.32
CA THR A 386 -23.49 7.28 -20.78
C THR A 386 -22.23 6.71 -21.41
N VAL A 387 -22.39 5.91 -22.46
CA VAL A 387 -21.29 5.30 -23.19
C VAL A 387 -20.47 6.37 -23.88
N PHE A 388 -19.18 6.40 -23.62
CA PHE A 388 -18.22 7.23 -24.34
C PHE A 388 -17.53 6.42 -25.45
N LYS A 389 -17.11 5.20 -25.13
CA LYS A 389 -16.39 4.31 -26.05
C LYS A 389 -16.56 2.86 -25.59
N ALA A 390 -16.70 1.91 -26.52
CA ALA A 390 -16.76 0.49 -26.21
C ALA A 390 -15.89 -0.32 -27.17
N GLY A 391 -15.39 -1.47 -26.73
CA GLY A 391 -14.52 -2.33 -27.53
C GLY A 391 -14.32 -3.70 -26.91
N ILE A 392 -14.06 -4.69 -27.75
CA ILE A 392 -13.83 -6.08 -27.32
C ILE A 392 -12.33 -6.35 -27.32
N SER A 393 -11.84 -7.04 -26.29
CA SER A 393 -10.45 -7.46 -26.19
C SER A 393 -10.04 -8.33 -27.37
N THR A 394 -8.74 -8.34 -27.70
CA THR A 394 -8.18 -9.13 -28.80
C THR A 394 -8.45 -10.63 -28.69
N ASP A 395 -8.61 -11.15 -27.46
CA ASP A 395 -8.98 -12.54 -27.18
C ASP A 395 -10.49 -12.82 -27.31
N GLY A 396 -11.32 -11.80 -27.49
CA GLY A 396 -12.78 -11.91 -27.60
C GLY A 396 -13.51 -12.20 -26.28
N GLN A 397 -12.80 -12.31 -25.16
CA GLN A 397 -13.35 -12.78 -23.87
C GLN A 397 -13.96 -11.66 -23.01
N SER A 398 -13.63 -10.40 -23.30
CA SER A 398 -14.05 -9.25 -22.50
C SER A 398 -14.48 -8.07 -23.36
N LEU A 399 -15.57 -7.41 -22.95
CA LEU A 399 -16.03 -6.15 -23.51
C LEU A 399 -15.72 -5.03 -22.52
N PHE A 400 -14.98 -4.03 -22.95
CA PHE A 400 -14.68 -2.85 -22.15
C PHE A 400 -15.53 -1.67 -22.62
N VAL A 401 -15.94 -0.83 -21.67
CA VAL A 401 -16.69 0.39 -21.96
C VAL A 401 -16.19 1.54 -21.09
N ILE A 402 -15.81 2.64 -21.73
CA ILE A 402 -15.61 3.93 -21.09
C ILE A 402 -16.96 4.62 -21.03
N THR A 403 -17.28 5.20 -19.89
CA THR A 403 -18.53 5.91 -19.63
C THR A 403 -18.28 7.28 -19.03
N LYS A 404 -19.22 8.19 -19.23
CA LYS A 404 -19.28 9.50 -18.57
C LYS A 404 -20.35 9.45 -17.48
N PRO A 405 -19.98 9.37 -16.19
CA PRO A 405 -20.96 9.43 -15.11
C PRO A 405 -21.61 10.82 -15.05
N GLN A 406 -22.85 10.89 -14.58
CA GLN A 406 -23.62 12.09 -14.34
C GLN A 406 -24.33 11.92 -12.99
N SER A 407 -23.80 12.60 -11.97
CA SER A 407 -24.34 12.59 -10.61
C SER A 407 -25.58 13.47 -10.49
N VAL A 408 -26.49 13.07 -9.60
CA VAL A 408 -27.63 13.90 -9.19
C VAL A 408 -27.07 15.07 -8.35
N GLY A 409 -26.82 16.21 -8.99
CA GLY A 409 -26.13 17.36 -8.38
C GLY A 409 -25.13 18.08 -9.29
N GLY A 410 -24.81 17.52 -10.47
CA GLY A 410 -24.18 18.24 -11.57
C GLY A 410 -22.66 18.42 -11.51
N TYR A 411 -21.97 17.94 -10.46
CA TYR A 411 -20.51 18.02 -10.36
C TYR A 411 -19.88 16.63 -10.26
N ASN A 412 -18.98 16.32 -11.20
CA ASN A 412 -18.15 15.11 -11.19
C ASN A 412 -16.68 15.51 -11.15
N ILE A 413 -15.95 15.05 -10.13
CA ILE A 413 -14.49 15.26 -10.03
C ILE A 413 -13.74 14.39 -11.05
N LYS A 414 -14.22 13.16 -11.28
CA LYS A 414 -13.72 12.24 -12.30
C LYS A 414 -14.73 12.12 -13.43
N ASN A 415 -14.35 12.56 -14.62
CA ASN A 415 -15.26 12.70 -15.76
C ASN A 415 -15.45 11.41 -16.55
N TYR A 416 -14.63 10.39 -16.31
CA TYR A 416 -14.65 9.12 -17.03
C TYR A 416 -14.59 7.94 -16.06
N ALA A 417 -15.28 6.86 -16.39
CA ALA A 417 -15.22 5.59 -15.66
C ALA A 417 -15.16 4.43 -16.66
N MET A 418 -14.45 3.36 -16.34
CA MET A 418 -14.38 2.17 -17.19
C MET A 418 -15.06 0.99 -16.51
N ALA A 419 -15.81 0.22 -17.29
CA ALA A 419 -16.36 -1.06 -16.86
C ALA A 419 -15.84 -2.18 -17.77
N LYS A 420 -15.61 -3.35 -17.17
CA LYS A 420 -15.34 -4.61 -17.86
C LYS A 420 -16.61 -5.46 -17.85
N ILE A 421 -16.91 -6.09 -18.97
CA ILE A 421 -18.07 -6.95 -19.15
C ILE A 421 -17.61 -8.30 -19.62
N THR A 422 -17.96 -9.35 -18.88
CA THR A 422 -17.75 -10.75 -19.25
C THR A 422 -19.10 -11.47 -19.32
N PHE A 423 -19.14 -12.62 -19.97
CA PHE A 423 -20.32 -13.48 -19.99
C PHE A 423 -19.99 -14.78 -19.25
N GLU A 424 -20.59 -14.97 -18.09
CA GLU A 424 -20.30 -16.05 -17.15
C GLU A 424 -21.64 -16.65 -16.69
N ASP A 425 -21.74 -17.99 -16.63
CA ASP A 425 -22.93 -18.70 -16.13
C ASP A 425 -24.27 -18.18 -16.67
N SER A 426 -24.32 -17.91 -17.98
CA SER A 426 -25.51 -17.38 -18.69
C SER A 426 -25.95 -15.96 -18.30
N ALA A 427 -25.07 -15.19 -17.63
CA ALA A 427 -25.28 -13.80 -17.23
C ALA A 427 -24.13 -12.88 -17.69
N PHE A 428 -24.44 -11.61 -17.91
CA PHE A 428 -23.44 -10.57 -18.15
C PHE A 428 -22.92 -10.01 -16.83
N VAL A 429 -21.63 -10.17 -16.56
CA VAL A 429 -20.98 -9.66 -15.36
C VAL A 429 -20.41 -8.29 -15.64
N HIS A 430 -20.85 -7.27 -14.90
CA HIS A 430 -20.38 -5.89 -15.01
C HIS A 430 -19.43 -5.60 -13.86
N GLU A 431 -18.17 -5.38 -14.17
CA GLU A 431 -17.11 -5.14 -13.21
C GLU A 431 -16.57 -3.72 -13.31
N SER A 432 -16.42 -3.03 -12.17
CA SER A 432 -15.79 -1.72 -12.12
C SER A 432 -14.30 -1.84 -12.44
N ALA A 433 -13.83 -1.13 -13.47
CA ALA A 433 -12.46 -1.21 -13.99
C ALA A 433 -11.69 0.12 -13.86
N GLY A 434 -12.13 1.01 -12.96
CA GLY A 434 -11.44 2.26 -12.63
C GLY A 434 -12.19 3.54 -13.01
N THR A 435 -11.69 4.67 -12.52
CA THR A 435 -12.22 6.02 -12.76
C THR A 435 -11.09 6.98 -13.07
N PHE A 436 -11.31 7.87 -14.04
CA PHE A 436 -10.29 8.72 -14.63
C PHE A 436 -10.73 10.19 -14.65
N PHE A 437 -9.77 11.08 -14.41
CA PHE A 437 -9.97 12.53 -14.47
C PHE A 437 -10.07 13.00 -15.91
N GLU A 438 -9.22 12.48 -16.80
CA GLU A 438 -9.11 12.91 -18.19
C GLU A 438 -9.47 11.80 -19.18
N GLN A 439 -9.89 12.21 -20.38
CA GLN A 439 -10.18 11.29 -21.48
C GLN A 439 -8.95 10.47 -21.86
N VAL A 440 -7.77 11.10 -21.87
CA VAL A 440 -6.51 10.47 -22.29
C VAL A 440 -6.15 9.31 -21.35
N GLY A 441 -6.31 9.49 -20.04
CA GLY A 441 -6.14 8.42 -19.05
C GLY A 441 -7.11 7.27 -19.33
N ALA A 442 -8.40 7.56 -19.46
CA ALA A 442 -9.40 6.53 -19.76
C ALA A 442 -9.08 5.76 -21.06
N GLU A 443 -8.66 6.46 -22.12
CA GLU A 443 -8.32 5.86 -23.41
C GLU A 443 -7.05 5.03 -23.37
N LYS A 444 -6.03 5.43 -22.58
CA LYS A 444 -4.82 4.65 -22.35
C LYS A 444 -5.15 3.31 -21.71
N TYR A 445 -5.83 3.33 -20.57
CA TYR A 445 -6.21 2.11 -19.84
C TYR A 445 -7.15 1.23 -20.65
N PHE A 446 -8.10 1.83 -21.37
CA PHE A 446 -8.96 1.11 -22.30
C PHE A 446 -8.17 0.43 -23.43
N THR A 447 -7.22 1.14 -24.05
CA THR A 447 -6.39 0.59 -25.14
C THR A 447 -5.57 -0.61 -24.66
N LEU A 448 -4.95 -0.50 -23.48
CA LEU A 448 -4.21 -1.58 -22.85
C LEU A 448 -5.12 -2.76 -22.50
N ALA A 449 -6.32 -2.50 -21.98
CA ALA A 449 -7.31 -3.52 -21.63
C ALA A 449 -7.84 -4.28 -22.86
N LEU A 450 -7.87 -3.65 -24.04
CA LEU A 450 -8.18 -4.34 -25.29
C LEU A 450 -7.04 -5.26 -25.77
N GLY A 451 -5.87 -5.26 -25.11
CA GLY A 451 -4.67 -5.97 -25.57
C GLY A 451 -3.92 -5.25 -26.68
N LEU A 452 -4.14 -3.93 -26.84
CA LEU A 452 -3.49 -3.11 -27.85
C LEU A 452 -2.36 -2.28 -27.24
N ARG A 453 -1.39 -1.90 -28.07
CA ARG A 453 -0.30 -1.00 -27.66
C ARG A 453 -0.79 0.44 -27.61
N TRP A 454 -0.60 1.12 -26.48
CA TRP A 454 -0.81 2.56 -26.38
C TRP A 454 0.36 3.33 -27.02
N THR A 455 0.05 4.33 -27.84
CA THR A 455 1.03 5.20 -28.51
C THR A 455 0.83 6.69 -28.21
N GLY A 456 -0.13 7.03 -27.35
CA GLY A 456 -0.32 8.41 -26.89
C GLY A 456 0.64 8.80 -25.77
N GLY A 457 0.59 10.07 -25.36
CA GLY A 457 1.36 10.57 -24.21
C GLY A 457 0.79 10.11 -22.87
N ASP A 458 1.45 10.53 -21.79
CA ASP A 458 0.94 10.36 -20.42
C ASP A 458 -0.16 11.39 -20.14
N GLY A 459 -1.17 11.00 -19.36
CA GLY A 459 -2.27 11.85 -18.87
C GLY A 459 -2.15 12.13 -17.37
N ILE A 460 -2.99 13.02 -16.83
CA ILE A 460 -2.96 13.34 -15.39
C ILE A 460 -3.14 12.10 -14.50
N ASP A 461 -3.92 11.12 -14.98
CA ASP A 461 -4.20 9.84 -14.32
C ASP A 461 -2.95 8.96 -14.16
N ASP A 462 -1.84 9.26 -14.86
CA ASP A 462 -0.55 8.57 -14.70
C ASP A 462 0.30 9.12 -13.54
N TYR A 463 -0.13 10.23 -12.92
CA TYR A 463 0.58 10.94 -11.87
C TYR A 463 -0.20 11.05 -10.56
N SER A 464 -1.39 10.42 -10.48
CA SER A 464 -2.34 10.50 -9.37
C SER A 464 -2.38 9.26 -8.49
#